data_AF-A0A7Y9NNK6-F1
#
_entry.id   AF-A0A7Y9NNK6-F1
#
_cell.length_a   1.000
_cell.length_b   1.000
_cell.length_c   1.000
_cell.angle_alpha   90.00
_cell.angle_beta   90.00
_cell.angle_gamma   90.00
#
_symmetry.space_group_name_H-M   'P 1'
#
loop_
_entity.id
_entity.type
_entity.pdbx_description
1 polymer ?
#
loop_
_entity_poly.entity_id
_entity_poly.type
_entity_poly.pdbx_seq_one_letter_code
_entity_poly.pdbx_strand_id
1 'polypeptide(L)' 'MATPLLFYPHRHNENGTYDSICLKCFATVATTLTEPELAFHDRRHICDPLLLTERYLFNPPHSQWPATRQPIEPPHQSSD' A
#
# COMPACT_ATOMS: atom_id res chain seq x y z
N MET A 1 19.57 17.16 7.95
CA MET A 1 19.03 15.79 8.09
C MET A 1 17.62 15.82 7.52
N ALA A 2 17.40 15.22 6.35
CA ALA A 2 16.08 15.21 5.71
C ALA A 2 15.19 14.20 6.45
N THR A 3 14.07 14.67 7.00
CA THR A 3 13.03 13.81 7.55
C THR A 3 12.58 12.88 6.42
N PRO A 4 12.60 11.54 6.59
CA PRO A 4 12.01 10.67 5.60
C PRO A 4 10.56 11.12 5.46
N LEU A 5 10.17 11.49 4.25
CA LEU A 5 8.81 11.92 4.00
C LEU A 5 7.94 10.71 4.30
N LEU A 6 7.26 10.70 5.45
CA LEU A 6 6.49 9.56 5.97
C LEU A 6 5.44 9.01 4.97
N PHE A 7 5.15 9.77 3.92
CA PHE A 7 4.23 9.42 2.83
C PHE A 7 4.87 8.67 1.65
N TYR A 8 6.20 8.56 1.61
CA TYR A 8 6.95 7.93 0.52
C TYR A 8 7.92 6.87 1.06
N PRO A 9 7.45 5.72 1.54
CA PRO A 9 8.32 4.59 1.81
C PRO A 9 9.09 4.19 0.55
N HIS A 10 10.37 3.91 0.73
CA HIS A 10 11.23 3.38 -0.33
C HIS A 10 11.36 1.86 -0.17
N ARG A 11 11.14 1.11 -1.26
CA ARG A 11 11.35 -0.34 -1.32
C ARG A 11 12.61 -0.63 -2.13
N HIS A 12 13.54 -1.37 -1.55
CA HIS A 12 14.68 -1.91 -2.28
C HIS A 12 14.27 -3.22 -2.96
N ASN A 13 14.51 -3.32 -4.27
CA ASN A 13 14.15 -4.46 -5.10
C ASN A 13 15.34 -5.42 -5.27
N GLU A 14 15.06 -6.68 -5.62
CA GLU A 14 16.10 -7.72 -5.80
C GLU A 14 17.12 -7.39 -6.90
N ASN A 15 16.71 -6.63 -7.92
CA ASN A 15 17.57 -6.18 -9.00
C ASN A 15 18.45 -4.96 -8.63
N GLY A 16 18.42 -4.51 -7.37
CA GLY A 16 19.21 -3.39 -6.86
C GLY A 16 18.62 -2.01 -7.11
N THR A 17 17.40 -1.91 -7.66
CA THR A 17 16.70 -0.62 -7.78
C THR A 17 15.92 -0.29 -6.50
N TYR A 18 15.52 0.97 -6.38
CA TYR A 18 14.66 1.48 -5.32
C TYR A 18 13.38 2.01 -5.92
N ASP A 19 12.25 1.65 -5.34
CA ASP A 19 10.94 2.23 -5.65
C ASP A 19 10.54 3.23 -4.58
N SER A 20 10.05 4.40 -4.96
CA SER A 20 9.27 5.26 -4.06
C SER A 20 7.78 5.00 -4.27
N ILE A 21 7.03 4.80 -3.19
CA ILE A 21 5.60 4.51 -3.24
C ILE A 21 4.83 5.60 -2.50
N CYS A 22 3.86 6.25 -3.15
CA CYS A 22 3.05 7.26 -2.46
C CYS A 22 1.94 6.60 -1.64
N LEU A 23 1.87 6.82 -0.32
CA LEU A 23 0.83 6.23 0.53
C LEU A 23 -0.57 6.83 0.33
N LYS A 24 -0.70 7.93 -0.41
CA LYS A 24 -2.00 8.55 -0.72
C LYS A 24 -2.70 7.85 -1.88
N CYS A 25 -2.01 7.71 -3.01
CA CYS A 25 -2.56 7.08 -4.22
C CYS A 25 -2.09 5.63 -4.44
N PHE A 26 -1.13 5.14 -3.63
CA PHE A 26 -0.48 3.83 -3.74
C PHE A 26 0.25 3.56 -5.07
N ALA A 27 0.48 4.59 -5.88
CA ALA A 27 1.29 4.46 -7.09
C ALA A 27 2.79 4.42 -6.75
N THR A 28 3.54 3.64 -7.51
CA THR A 28 5.00 3.80 -7.61
C THR A 28 5.30 5.14 -8.27
N VAL A 29 5.91 6.05 -7.52
CA VAL A 29 6.25 7.41 -7.95
C VAL A 29 7.45 7.39 -8.90
N ALA A 30 8.44 6.56 -8.59
CA ALA A 30 9.64 6.37 -9.40
C ALA A 30 10.33 5.06 -9.02
N THR A 31 11.11 4.52 -9.96
CA THR A 31 12.08 3.44 -9.77
C THR A 31 13.45 3.96 -10.19
N THR A 32 14.43 3.98 -9.30
CA THR A 32 15.77 4.51 -9.56
C THR A 32 16.86 3.57 -9.04
N LEU A 33 18.12 3.82 -9.39
CA LEU A 33 19.25 3.02 -8.89
C LEU A 33 19.71 3.45 -7.49
N THR A 34 19.35 4.66 -7.07
CA THR A 34 19.80 5.23 -5.79
C THR A 34 18.67 5.93 -5.04
N GLU A 35 18.65 5.81 -3.70
CA GLU A 35 17.67 6.50 -2.84
C GLU A 35 17.68 8.04 -2.97
N PRO A 36 18.83 8.74 -3.12
CA PRO A 36 18.83 10.19 -3.26
C PRO A 36 18.05 10.71 -4.47
N GLU A 37 17.99 9.93 -5.56
CA GLU A 37 17.18 10.27 -6.74
C GLU A 37 15.68 10.22 -6.41
N LEU A 38 15.24 9.24 -5.61
CA LEU A 38 13.84 9.15 -5.19
C LEU A 38 13.36 10.39 -4.44
N ALA A 39 14.20 10.98 -3.58
CA ALA A 39 13.84 12.18 -2.84
C ALA A 39 13.46 13.37 -3.75
N PHE A 40 14.02 13.46 -4.96
CA PHE A 40 13.61 14.46 -5.95
C PHE A 40 12.22 14.18 -6.52
N HIS A 41 11.90 12.92 -6.80
CA HIS A 41 10.59 12.50 -7.29
C HIS A 41 9.51 12.66 -6.20
N ASP A 42 9.81 12.31 -4.95
CA ASP A 42 8.89 12.43 -3.81
C ASP A 42 8.39 13.87 -3.63
N ARG A 43 9.31 14.84 -3.71
CA ARG A 43 8.99 16.27 -3.56
C ARG A 43 8.14 16.82 -4.70
N ARG A 44 8.16 16.18 -5.87
CA ARG A 44 7.47 16.64 -7.09
C ARG A 44 6.19 15.85 -7.38
N HIS A 45 5.95 14.77 -6.66
CA HIS A 45 4.79 13.93 -6.91
C HIS A 45 3.49 14.66 -6.56
N ILE A 46 2.59 14.71 -7.54
CA ILE A 46 1.21 15.14 -7.40
C ILE A 46 0.37 13.92 -7.78
N CYS A 47 -0.48 13.46 -6.86
CA CYS A 47 -1.35 12.32 -7.12
C CYS A 47 -2.31 12.64 -8.27
N ASP A 48 -2.52 11.66 -9.15
CA ASP A 48 -3.58 11.75 -10.17
C ASP A 48 -4.96 11.80 -9.48
N PRO A 49 -5.76 12.86 -9.71
CA PRO A 49 -7.11 12.96 -9.16
C PRO A 49 -8.01 11.77 -9.51
N LEU A 50 -7.82 11.15 -10.67
CA LEU A 50 -8.60 9.97 -11.08
C LEU A 50 -8.29 8.76 -10.20
N LEU A 51 -7.00 8.46 -9.99
CA LEU A 51 -6.58 7.36 -9.10
C LEU A 51 -7.07 7.54 -7.66
N LEU A 52 -7.09 8.80 -7.18
CA LEU A 52 -7.68 9.10 -5.88
C LEU A 52 -9.20 8.89 -5.89
N THR A 53 -9.89 9.31 -6.93
CA THR A 53 -11.35 9.17 -7.06
C THR A 53 -11.78 7.72 -7.16
N GLU A 54 -11.12 6.91 -7.99
CA GLU A 54 -11.39 5.47 -8.12
C GLU A 54 -11.27 4.75 -6.76
N ARG A 55 -10.30 5.15 -5.93
CA ARG A 55 -10.19 4.62 -4.57
C ARG A 55 -11.40 4.97 -3.69
N TYR A 56 -11.97 6.17 -3.82
CA TYR A 56 -13.21 6.52 -3.11
C TYR A 56 -14.43 5.79 -3.65
N LEU A 57 -14.43 5.38 -4.93
CA LEU A 57 -15.51 4.58 -5.52
C LEU A 57 -15.46 3.12 -5.06
N PHE A 58 -14.27 2.59 -4.76
CA PHE A 58 -14.09 1.28 -4.12
C PHE A 58 -14.21 1.31 -2.60
N ASN A 59 -14.61 2.43 -2.00
CA ASN A 59 -15.00 2.43 -0.60
C ASN A 59 -16.40 1.82 -0.54
N PRO A 60 -16.57 0.54 -0.14
CA PRO A 60 -17.90 0.00 0.04
C PRO A 60 -18.63 0.90 1.06
N PRO A 61 -19.95 1.11 0.92
CA PRO A 61 -20.70 1.75 1.98
C PRO A 61 -20.38 1.02 3.29
N HIS A 62 -20.06 1.81 4.32
CA HIS A 62 -19.66 1.38 5.66
C HIS A 62 -20.28 0.02 6.01
N SER A 63 -19.43 -1.01 6.11
CA SER A 63 -19.79 -2.43 6.14
C SER A 63 -21.12 -2.73 6.84
N GLN A 64 -22.06 -3.35 6.11
CA GLN A 64 -23.06 -4.23 6.72
C GLN A 64 -22.58 -5.69 6.78
N TRP A 65 -21.27 -5.95 6.59
CA TRP A 65 -20.75 -7.30 6.80
C TRP A 65 -20.84 -7.66 8.29
N PRO A 66 -21.58 -8.72 8.67
CA PRO A 66 -21.66 -9.11 10.05
C PRO A 66 -20.31 -9.67 10.46
N ALA A 67 -19.76 -9.15 11.55
CA ALA A 67 -18.58 -9.69 12.21
C ALA A 67 -18.91 -11.00 12.92
N THR A 68 -19.38 -12.03 12.21
CA THR A 68 -19.40 -13.38 12.76
C THR A 68 -18.05 -14.03 12.50
N ARG A 69 -17.12 -13.81 13.44
CA ARG A 69 -16.07 -14.81 13.67
C ARG A 69 -16.79 -16.08 14.12
N GLN A 70 -17.04 -17.01 13.21
CA GLN A 70 -17.35 -18.37 13.65
C GLN A 70 -16.06 -18.97 14.24
N PRO A 71 -16.09 -19.51 15.47
CA PRO A 71 -15.00 -20.35 15.95
C PRO A 71 -14.84 -21.51 14.97
N ILE A 72 -13.60 -21.78 14.56
CA ILE A 72 -13.28 -22.97 13.79
C ILE A 72 -13.49 -24.16 14.73
N GLU A 73 -14.60 -24.89 14.59
CA GLU A 73 -14.78 -26.16 15.30
C GLU A 73 -13.74 -27.16 14.78
N PRO A 74 -12.98 -27.83 15.65
CA PRO A 74 -12.07 -28.88 15.23
C PRO A 74 -12.87 -30.07 14.66
N PRO A 75 -12.34 -30.80 13.68
CA PRO A 75 -13.04 -31.95 13.11
C PRO A 75 -13.29 -33.01 14.18
N HIS A 76 -14.56 -33.36 14.37
CA HIS A 76 -14.98 -34.50 15.17
C HIS A 76 -14.33 -35.77 14.61
N GLN A 77 -13.42 -36.37 15.38
CA GLN A 77 -12.93 -37.72 15.12
C GLN A 77 -14.07 -38.69 15.45
N SER A 78 -14.66 -39.30 14.42
CA SER A 78 -15.47 -40.49 14.57
C SER A 78 -14.54 -41.65 14.94
N SER A 79 -14.63 -42.14 16.18
CA SER A 79 -14.05 -43.41 16.57
C SER A 79 -15.02 -44.54 16.21
N ASP A 80 -14.49 -45.55 15.53
CA ASP A 80 -15.09 -46.89 15.37
C ASP A 80 -15.31 -47.59 16.71
#